data_AF-A0A924PPT9-F1
#
_entry.id   AF-A0A924PPT9-F1
#
_cell.length_a   1.000
_cell.length_b   1.000
_cell.length_c   1.000
_cell.angle_alpha   90.00
_cell.angle_beta   90.00
_cell.angle_gamma   90.00
#
_symmetry.space_group_name_H-M   'P 1'
#
loop_
_entity.id
_entity.type
_entity.pdbx_description
1 polymer ?
#
loop_
_entity_poly.entity_id
_entity_poly.type
_entity_poly.pdbx_seq_one_letter_code
_entity_poly.pdbx_strand_id
1 'polypeptide(L)'
;MKSLLLACLILTTSFISYDASAEPYAKADAVAGKALVDANCIHCHAENFGGDGSTIYTREYHKVKTSKGLVAQVRNCNTMLGLKWFEDEELNVAKYLNQTYYKFTE
;
A
#
# COMPACT_ATOMS: atom_id res chain seq x y z
N MET A 1 12.55 64.94 -18.14
CA MET A 1 11.45 63.99 -18.36
C MET A 1 12.03 62.70 -18.92
N LYS A 2 12.16 61.66 -18.08
CA LYS A 2 12.44 60.27 -18.48
C LYS A 2 12.15 59.46 -17.22
N SER A 3 10.86 59.22 -17.01
CA SER A 3 10.33 58.54 -15.84
C SER A 3 10.89 57.11 -15.78
N LEU A 4 11.45 56.78 -14.63
CA LEU A 4 11.76 55.40 -14.23
C LEU A 4 10.46 54.58 -14.32
N LEU A 5 10.39 53.66 -15.27
CA LEU A 5 9.40 52.59 -15.26
C LEU A 5 9.99 51.43 -14.44
N LEU A 6 9.69 51.44 -13.14
CA LEU A 6 9.78 50.27 -12.27
C LEU A 6 8.72 49.26 -12.75
N ALA A 7 9.08 48.39 -13.68
CA ALA A 7 8.26 47.22 -14.00
C ALA A 7 8.50 46.18 -12.90
N CYS A 8 7.61 46.21 -11.90
CA CYS A 8 7.57 45.24 -10.81
C CYS A 8 7.34 43.85 -11.41
N LEU A 9 8.42 43.05 -11.47
CA LEU A 9 8.40 41.66 -11.89
C LEU A 9 7.65 40.86 -10.81
N ILE A 10 6.35 40.67 -10.99
CA ILE A 10 5.54 39.80 -10.12
C ILE A 10 5.97 38.37 -10.41
N LEU A 11 6.96 37.89 -9.65
CA LEU A 11 7.41 36.51 -9.64
C LEU A 11 6.33 35.67 -8.95
N THR A 12 5.37 35.14 -9.71
CA THR A 12 4.39 34.18 -9.23
C THR A 12 5.10 32.86 -8.90
N THR A 13 5.56 32.74 -7.66
CA THR A 13 6.06 31.47 -7.12
C THR A 13 4.88 30.51 -7.00
N SER A 14 4.76 29.62 -7.98
CA SER A 14 3.85 28.48 -7.90
C SER A 14 4.37 27.56 -6.80
N PHE A 15 3.69 27.54 -5.66
CA PHE A 15 3.94 26.55 -4.62
C PHE A 15 3.48 25.20 -5.16
N ILE A 16 4.42 24.38 -5.64
CA ILE A 16 4.18 22.96 -5.86
C ILE A 16 4.04 22.33 -4.47
N SER A 17 2.81 22.08 -4.04
CA SER A 17 2.53 21.22 -2.90
C SER A 17 3.02 19.82 -3.26
N TYR A 18 4.20 19.45 -2.74
CA TYR A 18 4.59 18.04 -2.67
C TYR A 18 3.72 17.40 -1.60
N ASP A 19 2.69 16.65 -2.01
CA ASP A 19 2.04 15.71 -1.11
C ASP A 19 3.09 14.67 -0.71
N ALA A 20 3.63 14.83 0.48
CA ALA A 20 4.42 13.80 1.14
C ALA A 20 3.45 12.66 1.51
N SER A 21 3.11 11.81 0.53
CA SER A 21 2.41 10.56 0.76
C SER A 21 3.30 9.72 1.69
N ALA A 22 2.88 9.57 2.94
CA ALA A 22 3.58 8.70 3.87
C ALA A 22 3.52 7.26 3.33
N GLU A 23 4.68 6.64 3.09
CA GLU A 23 4.73 5.22 2.69
C GLU A 23 4.11 4.40 3.82
N PRO A 24 2.97 3.71 3.60
CA PRO A 24 2.24 3.02 4.67
C PRO A 24 3.06 1.89 5.31
N TYR A 25 4.15 1.47 4.67
CA TYR A 25 4.96 0.34 5.09
C TYR A 25 6.33 0.72 5.67
N ALA A 26 6.62 2.00 5.88
CA ALA A 26 7.98 2.46 6.22
C ALA A 26 8.59 1.78 7.46
N LYS A 27 7.75 1.34 8.41
CA LYS A 27 8.17 0.65 9.65
C LYS A 27 7.75 -0.83 9.71
N ALA A 28 7.22 -1.36 8.61
CA ALA A 28 6.68 -2.72 8.57
C ALA A 28 7.78 -3.77 8.30
N ASP A 29 7.65 -4.93 8.92
CA ASP A 29 8.51 -6.10 8.78
C ASP A 29 7.88 -7.11 7.81
N ALA A 30 8.46 -7.22 6.61
CA ALA A 30 8.00 -8.15 5.59
C ALA A 30 8.22 -9.63 5.96
N VAL A 31 9.22 -9.95 6.78
CA VAL A 31 9.49 -11.33 7.20
C VAL A 31 8.42 -11.79 8.17
N ALA A 32 8.07 -10.94 9.15
CA ALA A 32 6.93 -11.18 10.02
C ALA A 32 5.62 -11.29 9.22
N GLY A 33 5.43 -10.40 8.24
CA GLY A 33 4.29 -10.43 7.34
C GLY A 33 4.15 -11.73 6.55
N LYS A 34 5.26 -12.27 6.04
CA LYS A 34 5.27 -13.57 5.35
C LYS A 34 4.79 -14.69 6.27
N ALA A 35 5.30 -14.75 7.50
CA ALA A 35 4.92 -15.78 8.46
C ALA A 35 3.41 -15.74 8.75
N LEU A 36 2.84 -14.54 8.88
CA LEU A 36 1.41 -14.35 9.07
C LEU A 36 0.58 -14.79 7.86
N VAL A 37 1.03 -14.48 6.63
CA VAL A 37 0.37 -14.92 5.39
C VAL A 37 0.38 -16.45 5.26
N ASP A 38 1.55 -17.07 5.43
CA ASP A 38 1.71 -18.52 5.34
C ASP A 38 0.79 -19.24 6.33
N ALA A 39 0.68 -18.72 7.55
CA ALA A 39 -0.12 -19.33 8.61
C ALA A 39 -1.64 -19.11 8.45
N ASN A 40 -2.09 -17.99 7.88
CA ASN A 40 -3.50 -17.57 8.01
C ASN A 40 -4.23 -17.32 6.68
N CYS A 41 -3.52 -17.12 5.56
CA CYS A 41 -4.15 -16.76 4.30
C CYS A 41 -4.11 -17.90 3.27
N ILE A 42 -2.97 -18.58 3.18
CA ILE A 42 -2.68 -19.47 2.05
C ILE A 42 -3.60 -20.69 1.99
N HIS A 43 -4.01 -21.25 3.13
CA HIS A 43 -4.90 -22.42 3.16
C HIS A 43 -6.20 -22.18 2.39
N CYS A 44 -6.97 -21.16 2.79
CA CYS A 44 -8.23 -20.81 2.13
C CYS A 44 -8.00 -20.32 0.70
N HIS A 45 -6.90 -19.60 0.44
CA HIS A 45 -6.60 -19.17 -0.92
C HIS A 45 -6.29 -20.34 -1.85
N ALA A 46 -5.56 -21.35 -1.40
CA ALA A 46 -5.29 -22.55 -2.18
C ALA A 46 -6.57 -23.36 -2.41
N GLU A 47 -7.46 -23.46 -1.42
CA GLU A 47 -8.76 -24.12 -1.58
C GLU A 47 -9.66 -23.45 -2.63
N ASN A 48 -9.67 -22.11 -2.66
CA ASN A 48 -10.59 -21.35 -3.53
C ASN A 48 -9.99 -21.00 -4.90
N PHE A 49 -8.67 -20.86 -5.01
CA PHE A 49 -7.99 -20.38 -6.22
C PHE A 49 -6.93 -21.37 -6.75
N GLY A 50 -6.70 -22.49 -6.06
CA GLY A 50 -5.78 -23.53 -6.46
C GLY A 50 -4.29 -23.17 -6.29
N GLY A 51 -3.45 -24.11 -6.72
CA GLY A 51 -1.98 -23.95 -6.66
C GLY A 51 -1.46 -23.82 -5.23
N ASP A 52 -0.51 -22.91 -5.04
CA ASP A 52 0.06 -22.55 -3.74
C ASP A 52 -0.73 -21.45 -3.02
N GLY A 53 -1.94 -21.13 -3.49
CA GLY A 53 -2.78 -20.06 -2.94
C GLY A 53 -2.33 -18.64 -3.31
N SER A 54 -1.25 -18.46 -4.07
CA SER A 54 -0.78 -17.11 -4.45
C SER A 54 -1.53 -16.49 -5.63
N THR A 55 -2.26 -17.29 -6.42
CA THR A 55 -2.99 -16.87 -7.63
C THR A 55 -3.96 -15.71 -7.37
N ILE A 56 -4.55 -15.62 -6.18
CA ILE A 56 -5.47 -14.53 -5.82
C ILE A 56 -4.80 -13.15 -5.83
N TYR A 57 -3.49 -13.09 -5.58
CA TYR A 57 -2.73 -11.84 -5.56
C TYR A 57 -2.36 -11.37 -6.97
N THR A 58 -2.17 -12.32 -7.90
CA THR A 58 -1.67 -12.07 -9.27
C THR A 58 -2.74 -12.13 -10.35
N ARG A 59 -3.96 -12.57 -10.03
CA ARG A 59 -5.04 -12.72 -11.01
C ARG A 59 -5.36 -11.42 -11.76
N GLU A 60 -5.81 -11.58 -13.01
CA GLU A 60 -6.34 -10.47 -13.80
C GLU A 60 -7.49 -9.78 -13.07
N TYR A 61 -7.61 -8.46 -13.30
CA TYR A 61 -8.66 -7.63 -12.71
C TYR A 61 -8.75 -7.69 -11.18
N HIS A 62 -7.63 -7.88 -10.46
CA HIS A 62 -7.64 -7.78 -9.00
C HIS A 62 -8.22 -6.43 -8.54
N LYS A 63 -8.94 -6.43 -7.41
CA LYS A 63 -9.66 -5.25 -6.91
C LYS A 63 -8.75 -4.27 -6.16
N VAL A 64 -7.65 -4.77 -5.60
CA VAL A 64 -6.68 -3.97 -4.86
C VAL A 64 -5.76 -3.28 -5.85
N LYS A 65 -5.79 -1.94 -5.88
CA LYS A 65 -5.06 -1.11 -6.86
C LYS A 65 -4.07 -0.12 -6.26
N THR A 66 -4.02 -0.01 -4.94
CA THR A 66 -3.14 0.94 -4.25
C THR A 66 -2.61 0.36 -2.94
N SER A 67 -1.51 0.91 -2.44
CA SER A 67 -0.96 0.55 -1.14
C SER A 67 -1.99 0.66 0.00
N LYS A 68 -2.76 1.77 0.05
CA LYS A 68 -3.83 1.96 1.04
C LYS A 68 -4.94 0.93 0.88
N GLY A 69 -5.30 0.59 -0.35
CA GLY A 69 -6.29 -0.45 -0.65
C GLY A 69 -5.83 -1.84 -0.19
N LEU A 70 -4.52 -2.14 -0.28
CA LEU A 70 -3.97 -3.40 0.19
C LEU A 70 -4.03 -3.51 1.72
N VAL A 71 -3.66 -2.45 2.43
CA VAL A 71 -3.80 -2.39 3.90
C VAL A 71 -5.27 -2.60 4.30
N ALA A 72 -6.20 -1.91 3.63
CA ALA A 72 -7.63 -2.08 3.90
C ALA A 72 -8.14 -3.51 3.63
N GLN A 73 -7.65 -4.16 2.57
CA GLN A 73 -7.99 -5.54 2.26
C GLN A 73 -7.46 -6.50 3.33
N VAL A 74 -6.23 -6.32 3.81
CA VAL A 74 -5.63 -7.13 4.87
C VAL A 74 -6.40 -6.96 6.19
N ARG A 75 -6.76 -5.72 6.56
CA ARG A 75 -7.62 -5.43 7.71
C ARG A 75 -8.98 -6.12 7.64
N ASN A 76 -9.59 -6.12 6.46
CA ASN A 76 -10.83 -6.86 6.24
C ASN A 76 -10.62 -8.37 6.43
N CYS A 77 -9.52 -8.95 5.91
CA CYS A 77 -9.20 -10.36 6.15
C CYS A 77 -8.99 -10.65 7.65
N ASN A 78 -8.22 -9.82 8.37
CA ASN A 78 -8.03 -9.92 9.81
C ASN A 78 -9.38 -9.95 10.56
N THR A 79 -10.30 -9.06 10.18
CA THR A 79 -11.65 -8.98 10.78
C THR A 79 -12.50 -10.21 10.46
N MET A 80 -12.58 -10.61 9.18
CA MET A 80 -13.40 -11.74 8.74
C MET A 80 -12.92 -13.08 9.30
N LEU A 81 -11.62 -13.22 9.54
CA LEU A 81 -11.02 -14.41 10.12
C LEU A 81 -10.91 -14.34 11.65
N GLY A 82 -11.21 -13.18 12.27
CA GLY A 82 -11.15 -12.99 13.72
C GLY A 82 -9.74 -13.12 14.32
N LEU A 83 -8.70 -12.74 13.57
CA LEU A 83 -7.29 -12.98 13.95
C LEU A 83 -6.80 -12.06 15.07
N LYS A 84 -7.49 -10.93 15.30
CA LYS A 84 -7.19 -9.94 16.35
C LYS A 84 -5.80 -9.32 16.22
N TRP A 85 -5.28 -9.23 14.99
CA TRP A 85 -4.03 -8.54 14.73
C TRP A 85 -4.16 -7.04 15.03
N PHE A 86 -3.07 -6.48 15.54
CA PHE A 86 -2.89 -5.03 15.64
C PHE A 86 -2.47 -4.43 14.29
N GLU A 87 -2.44 -3.10 14.22
CA GLU A 87 -2.15 -2.38 12.97
C GLU A 87 -0.76 -2.69 12.41
N ASP A 88 0.24 -2.89 13.27
CA ASP A 88 1.60 -3.23 12.84
C ASP A 88 1.66 -4.60 12.16
N GLU A 89 0.95 -5.61 12.67
CA GLU A 89 0.80 -6.92 12.04
C GLU A 89 0.08 -6.84 10.69
N GLU A 90 -0.98 -6.03 10.58
CA GLU A 90 -1.66 -5.76 9.30
C GLU A 90 -0.71 -5.12 8.28
N LEU A 91 0.10 -4.14 8.72
CA LEU A 91 1.07 -3.47 7.87
C LEU A 91 2.23 -4.39 7.46
N ASN A 92 2.67 -5.29 8.34
CA ASN A 92 3.67 -6.32 8.03
C ASN A 92 3.20 -7.21 6.89
N VAL A 93 1.96 -7.73 6.99
CA VAL A 93 1.34 -8.54 5.94
C VAL A 93 1.20 -7.75 4.64
N ALA A 94 0.69 -6.53 4.70
CA ALA A 94 0.53 -5.69 3.52
C ALA A 94 1.88 -5.36 2.86
N LYS A 95 2.94 -5.12 3.65
CA LYS A 95 4.32 -4.89 3.15
C LYS A 95 4.85 -6.11 2.41
N TYR A 96 4.71 -7.31 3.00
CA TYR A 96 5.11 -8.56 2.35
C TYR A 96 4.37 -8.78 1.03
N LEU A 97 3.05 -8.65 1.04
CA LEU A 97 2.22 -8.83 -0.16
C LEU A 97 2.59 -7.79 -1.23
N ASN A 98 2.83 -6.54 -0.83
CA ASN A 98 3.24 -5.50 -1.77
C ASN A 98 4.60 -5.82 -2.40
N GLN A 99 5.59 -6.14 -1.57
CA GLN A 99 6.94 -6.46 -2.04
C GLN A 99 6.98 -7.72 -2.90
N THR A 100 6.09 -8.68 -2.67
CA THR A 100 6.13 -9.96 -3.38
C THR A 100 5.31 -9.91 -4.67
N TYR A 101 4.09 -9.38 -4.61
CA TYR A 101 3.09 -9.50 -5.68
C TYR A 101 2.70 -8.16 -6.31
N TYR A 102 2.34 -7.14 -5.51
CA TYR A 102 1.66 -5.95 -6.04
C TYR A 102 2.59 -4.86 -6.58
N LYS A 103 3.74 -4.62 -5.95
CA LYS A 103 4.77 -3.65 -6.35
C LYS A 103 4.28 -2.20 -6.46
N PHE A 104 3.34 -1.80 -5.61
CA PHE A 104 2.88 -0.41 -5.49
C PHE A 104 4.03 0.51 -5.02
N THR A 105 4.13 1.72 -5.59
CA THR A 105 5.22 2.69 -5.35
C THR A 105 4.73 4.12 -5.07
N GLU A 106 3.42 4.34 -5.07
CA GLU A 106 2.76 5.63 -4.83
C GLU A 106 2.64 6.05 -3.36
#